data_AF-X1SJ34-F1
#
_entry.id   AF-X1SJ34-F1
#
_cell.length_a   1.000
_cell.length_b   1.000
_cell.length_c   1.000
_cell.angle_alpha   90.00
_cell.angle_beta   90.00
_cell.angle_gamma   90.00
#
_symmetry.space_group_name_H-M   'P 1'
#
loop_
_entity.id
_entity.type
_entity.pdbx_description
1 polymer ?
#
loop_
_entity_poly.entity_id
_entity_poly.type
_entity_poly.pdbx_seq_one_letter_code
_entity_poly.pdbx_strand_id
1 'polypeptide(L)'
;AREYTSEVEFSPMDATRSDFVFLCEVIEAVINEGAGVINIPDTVGYSAPEEFGSLIQRIMEKVPDINETILSVHCHNDLGMATANSLAAIKNGARQIECAINGLGERAGNTSLEEVVMALKTREDFFSFSTSIHTQQIYRTSRLVSRLTGIFVQPNKAIVGENAFRHESGIHQDGVLKKAATFEIMSPSSIGMKGEGLVLGKLSGRHAFKERLKELGFLLKDKELELAFGAFKELADKKKNIYDEDLVFIVEDKISEIPEVYTLDYIHTVTGNKILSTA
;
A
#
# COMPACT_ATOMS: atom_id res chain seq x y z
N ALA A 1 -13.88 -20.32 -21.51
CA ALA A 1 -13.67 -19.02 -20.83
C ALA A 1 -14.09 -17.84 -21.71
N ARG A 2 -13.54 -17.69 -22.93
CA ARG A 2 -13.86 -16.59 -23.86
C ARG A 2 -15.32 -16.43 -24.26
N GLU A 3 -16.12 -17.50 -24.18
CA GLU A 3 -17.57 -17.42 -24.42
C GLU A 3 -18.31 -16.58 -23.35
N TYR A 4 -17.70 -16.38 -22.17
CA TYR A 4 -18.30 -15.69 -21.04
C TYR A 4 -17.69 -14.31 -20.75
N THR A 5 -16.45 -14.06 -21.19
CA THR A 5 -15.72 -12.81 -20.94
C THR A 5 -14.75 -12.50 -22.09
N SER A 6 -14.56 -11.21 -22.38
CA SER A 6 -13.62 -10.74 -23.40
C SER A 6 -12.16 -10.81 -22.96
N GLU A 7 -11.89 -10.82 -21.66
CA GLU A 7 -10.56 -10.88 -21.08
C GLU A 7 -10.39 -12.19 -20.31
N VAL A 8 -9.38 -12.97 -20.70
CA VAL A 8 -9.01 -14.23 -20.08
C VAL A 8 -7.53 -14.18 -19.76
N GLU A 9 -7.22 -14.23 -18.47
CA GLU A 9 -5.86 -14.36 -17.95
C GLU A 9 -5.56 -15.82 -17.60
N PHE A 10 -4.36 -16.28 -17.93
CA PHE A 10 -3.82 -17.57 -17.49
C PHE A 10 -2.53 -17.38 -16.67
N SER A 11 -2.44 -18.08 -15.54
CA SER A 11 -1.29 -18.00 -14.63
C SER A 11 -0.72 -19.40 -14.37
N PRO A 12 0.45 -19.76 -14.96
CA PRO A 12 1.18 -20.96 -14.55
C PRO A 12 1.73 -20.77 -13.14
N MET A 13 1.03 -21.30 -12.14
CA MET A 13 1.45 -21.24 -10.74
C MET A 13 2.88 -21.77 -10.59
N ASP A 14 3.71 -21.07 -9.81
CA ASP A 14 5.11 -21.42 -9.54
C ASP A 14 6.00 -21.45 -10.81
N ALA A 15 5.74 -20.54 -11.76
CA ALA A 15 6.49 -20.41 -13.00
C ALA A 15 8.00 -20.26 -12.81
N THR A 16 8.44 -19.58 -11.75
CA THR A 16 9.87 -19.33 -11.48
C THR A 16 10.67 -20.58 -11.15
N ARG A 17 10.02 -21.68 -10.76
CA ARG A 17 10.66 -22.96 -10.42
C ARG A 17 10.31 -24.11 -11.37
N SER A 18 9.53 -23.80 -12.42
CA SER A 18 9.13 -24.77 -13.43
C SER A 18 10.24 -25.01 -14.46
N ASP A 19 10.23 -26.18 -15.12
CA ASP A 19 11.08 -26.39 -16.29
C ASP A 19 10.71 -25.36 -17.37
N PHE A 20 11.73 -24.69 -17.91
CA PHE A 20 11.52 -23.56 -18.80
C PHE A 20 10.90 -23.97 -20.15
N VAL A 21 11.27 -25.14 -20.68
CA VAL A 21 10.74 -25.61 -21.97
C VAL A 21 9.26 -25.93 -21.80
N PHE A 22 8.93 -26.68 -20.76
CA PHE A 22 7.54 -26.99 -20.42
C PHE A 22 6.71 -25.73 -20.17
N LEU A 23 7.25 -24.74 -19.45
CA LEU A 23 6.59 -23.46 -19.24
C LEU A 23 6.25 -22.77 -20.57
N CYS A 24 7.20 -22.73 -21.52
CA CYS A 24 6.96 -22.13 -22.84
C CYS A 24 5.87 -22.88 -23.61
N GLU A 25 5.89 -24.22 -23.62
CA GLU A 25 4.88 -25.05 -24.29
C GLU A 25 3.48 -24.81 -23.72
N VAL A 26 3.35 -24.70 -22.40
CA VAL A 26 2.08 -24.41 -21.73
C VAL A 26 1.59 -23.01 -22.09
N ILE A 27 2.47 -22.00 -22.06
CA ILE A 27 2.10 -20.63 -22.41
C ILE A 27 1.65 -20.55 -23.87
N GLU A 28 2.41 -21.14 -24.80
CA GLU A 28 2.05 -21.16 -26.23
C GLU A 28 0.68 -21.83 -26.45
N ALA A 29 0.43 -22.98 -25.80
CA ALA A 29 -0.83 -23.68 -25.90
C ALA A 29 -2.02 -22.82 -25.44
N VAL A 30 -1.90 -22.11 -24.31
CA VAL A 30 -3.01 -21.26 -23.81
C VAL A 30 -3.22 -20.01 -24.65
N ILE A 31 -2.17 -19.44 -25.25
CA ILE A 31 -2.27 -18.34 -26.21
C ILE A 31 -3.06 -18.80 -27.45
N ASN A 32 -2.75 -19.98 -27.98
CA ASN A 32 -3.45 -20.58 -29.12
C ASN A 32 -4.94 -20.85 -28.82
N GLU A 33 -5.28 -21.17 -27.57
CA GLU A 33 -6.67 -21.29 -27.09
C GLU A 33 -7.32 -19.92 -26.77
N GLY A 34 -6.57 -18.83 -26.96
CA GLY A 34 -7.07 -17.46 -26.96
C GLY A 34 -6.94 -16.71 -25.63
N ALA A 35 -6.05 -17.11 -24.72
CA ALA A 35 -5.69 -16.29 -23.57
C ALA A 35 -5.12 -14.93 -24.02
N GLY A 36 -5.66 -13.84 -23.49
CA GLY A 36 -5.24 -12.48 -23.84
C GLY A 36 -4.22 -11.89 -22.88
N VAL A 37 -4.10 -12.47 -21.69
CA VAL A 37 -3.15 -12.09 -20.65
C VAL A 37 -2.46 -13.33 -20.11
N ILE A 38 -1.14 -13.29 -20.01
CA ILE A 38 -0.32 -14.34 -19.42
C ILE A 38 0.36 -13.78 -18.19
N ASN A 39 0.10 -14.36 -17.02
CA ASN A 39 0.65 -13.89 -15.75
C ASN A 39 1.74 -14.82 -15.25
N ILE A 40 2.94 -14.30 -15.02
CA ILE A 40 4.09 -15.07 -14.53
C ILE A 40 4.29 -14.80 -13.03
N PRO A 41 3.90 -15.74 -12.14
CA PRO A 41 4.04 -15.54 -10.71
C PRO A 41 5.40 -16.01 -10.15
N ASP A 42 6.02 -15.19 -9.29
CA ASP A 42 7.02 -15.62 -8.31
C ASP A 42 6.30 -16.01 -7.01
N THR A 43 5.64 -17.17 -7.05
CA THR A 43 4.67 -17.61 -6.02
C THR A 43 5.27 -17.70 -4.61
N VAL A 44 6.55 -18.04 -4.51
CA VAL A 44 7.25 -18.21 -3.22
C VAL A 44 8.15 -17.03 -2.85
N GLY A 45 8.21 -15.97 -3.69
CA GLY A 45 8.97 -14.76 -3.42
C GLY A 45 10.48 -14.98 -3.27
N TYR A 46 11.03 -15.94 -4.03
CA TYR A 46 12.43 -16.37 -3.92
C TYR A 46 13.35 -15.72 -4.95
N SER A 47 12.81 -15.30 -6.10
CA SER A 47 13.63 -14.86 -7.23
C SER A 47 14.35 -13.54 -6.94
N ALA A 48 15.56 -13.41 -7.51
CA ALA A 48 16.27 -12.15 -7.55
C ALA A 48 15.84 -11.30 -8.77
N PRO A 49 16.01 -9.96 -8.75
CA PRO A 49 15.57 -9.10 -9.85
C PRO A 49 16.17 -9.44 -11.20
N GLU A 50 17.48 -9.76 -11.26
CA GLU A 50 18.15 -10.15 -12.49
C GLU A 50 17.65 -11.49 -13.03
N GLU A 51 17.41 -12.45 -12.14
CA GLU A 51 16.89 -13.78 -12.49
C GLU A 51 15.46 -13.68 -13.02
N PHE A 52 14.59 -12.97 -12.30
CA PHE A 52 13.19 -12.79 -12.70
C PHE A 52 13.07 -11.99 -13.99
N GLY A 53 13.83 -10.90 -14.12
CA GLY A 53 13.90 -10.12 -15.36
C GLY A 53 14.37 -10.96 -16.55
N SER A 54 15.38 -11.82 -16.36
CA SER A 54 15.87 -12.72 -17.41
C SER A 54 14.83 -13.77 -17.80
N LEU A 55 14.08 -14.32 -16.84
CA LEU A 55 12.96 -15.23 -17.15
C LEU A 55 11.93 -14.56 -18.04
N ILE A 56 11.50 -13.35 -17.69
CA ILE A 56 10.55 -12.55 -18.47
C ILE A 56 11.08 -12.29 -19.88
N GLN A 57 12.34 -11.85 -20.01
CA GLN A 57 12.97 -11.65 -21.30
C GLN A 57 12.96 -12.92 -22.15
N ARG A 58 13.35 -14.06 -21.55
CA ARG A 58 13.40 -15.34 -22.26
C ARG A 58 12.01 -15.80 -22.70
N ILE A 59 10.96 -15.57 -21.92
CA ILE A 59 9.58 -15.85 -22.32
C ILE A 59 9.22 -14.99 -23.54
N MET A 60 9.49 -13.69 -23.49
CA MET A 60 9.26 -12.76 -24.60
C MET A 60 10.00 -13.15 -25.89
N GLU A 61 11.17 -13.76 -25.77
CA GLU A 61 12.00 -14.20 -26.92
C GLU A 61 11.62 -15.57 -27.47
N LYS A 62 11.06 -16.47 -26.64
CA LYS A 62 10.92 -17.90 -26.97
C LYS A 62 9.49 -18.35 -27.22
N VAL A 63 8.51 -17.71 -26.60
CA VAL A 63 7.10 -18.09 -26.75
C VAL A 63 6.55 -17.43 -28.01
N PRO A 64 6.07 -18.20 -29.02
CA PRO A 64 5.40 -17.65 -30.18
C PRO A 64 4.18 -16.82 -29.79
N ASP A 65 3.93 -15.73 -30.52
CA ASP A 65 2.76 -14.85 -30.37
C ASP A 65 2.57 -14.23 -28.98
N ILE A 66 3.56 -14.32 -28.08
CA ILE A 66 3.53 -13.67 -26.76
C ILE A 66 3.34 -12.15 -26.86
N ASN A 67 3.85 -11.53 -27.92
CA ASN A 67 3.71 -10.09 -28.19
C ASN A 67 2.28 -9.67 -28.55
N GLU A 68 1.40 -10.61 -28.90
CA GLU A 68 -0.03 -10.37 -29.14
C GLU A 68 -0.84 -10.42 -27.83
N THR A 69 -0.19 -10.73 -26.71
CA THR A 69 -0.81 -10.81 -25.37
C THR A 69 -0.22 -9.79 -24.40
N ILE A 70 -0.93 -9.51 -23.32
CA ILE A 70 -0.38 -8.74 -22.20
C ILE A 70 0.38 -9.70 -21.28
N LEU A 71 1.69 -9.47 -21.13
CA LEU A 71 2.48 -10.17 -20.12
C LEU A 71 2.31 -9.47 -18.76
N SER A 72 1.67 -10.17 -17.83
CA SER A 72 1.47 -9.81 -16.43
C SER A 72 2.50 -10.50 -15.53
N VAL A 73 2.79 -9.93 -14.36
CA VAL A 73 3.63 -10.55 -13.34
C VAL A 73 3.02 -10.40 -11.95
N HIS A 74 3.24 -11.41 -11.11
CA HIS A 74 2.78 -11.45 -9.72
C HIS A 74 3.94 -11.85 -8.80
N CYS A 75 4.50 -10.90 -8.07
CA CYS A 75 5.64 -11.20 -7.19
C CYS A 75 5.22 -11.20 -5.72
N HIS A 76 5.56 -12.29 -5.01
CA HIS A 76 5.52 -12.31 -3.55
C HIS A 76 6.80 -11.70 -2.95
N ASN A 77 6.69 -11.28 -1.69
CA ASN A 77 7.70 -10.45 -1.03
C ASN A 77 8.48 -11.16 0.08
N ASP A 78 8.56 -12.49 0.06
CA ASP A 78 9.20 -13.30 1.12
C ASP A 78 10.66 -12.91 1.40
N LEU A 79 11.42 -12.52 0.36
CA LEU A 79 12.79 -11.99 0.50
C LEU A 79 12.90 -10.46 0.38
N GLY A 80 11.77 -9.74 0.39
CA GLY A 80 11.76 -8.27 0.27
C GLY A 80 12.04 -7.75 -1.14
N MET A 81 11.93 -8.61 -2.18
CA MET A 81 12.31 -8.29 -3.56
C MET A 81 11.13 -8.03 -4.51
N ALA A 82 9.88 -8.10 -4.07
CA ALA A 82 8.71 -8.09 -4.96
C ALA A 82 8.65 -6.85 -5.86
N THR A 83 8.85 -5.66 -5.28
CA THR A 83 8.89 -4.38 -6.01
C THR A 83 10.03 -4.36 -7.04
N ALA A 84 11.22 -4.83 -6.65
CA ALA A 84 12.38 -4.87 -7.54
C ALA A 84 12.20 -5.86 -8.70
N ASN A 85 11.68 -7.06 -8.42
CA ASN A 85 11.35 -8.07 -9.42
C ASN A 85 10.31 -7.55 -10.41
N SER A 86 9.26 -6.88 -9.92
CA SER A 86 8.21 -6.31 -10.78
C SER A 86 8.74 -5.20 -11.70
N LEU A 87 9.61 -4.33 -11.20
CA LEU A 87 10.27 -3.30 -12.01
C LEU A 87 11.27 -3.90 -13.02
N ALA A 88 11.97 -4.99 -12.66
CA ALA A 88 12.82 -5.73 -13.58
C ALA A 88 12.01 -6.39 -14.71
N ALA A 89 10.83 -6.93 -14.40
CA ALA A 89 9.94 -7.51 -15.39
C ALA A 89 9.44 -6.48 -16.41
N ILE A 90 9.06 -5.27 -15.98
CA ILE A 90 8.64 -4.19 -16.89
C ILE A 90 9.71 -3.92 -17.96
N LYS A 91 10.98 -3.81 -17.52
CA LYS A 91 12.12 -3.55 -18.42
C LYS A 91 12.31 -4.65 -19.46
N ASN A 92 11.85 -5.86 -19.17
CA ASN A 92 12.04 -7.05 -20.00
C ASN A 92 10.77 -7.46 -20.77
N GLY A 93 9.71 -6.65 -20.73
CA GLY A 93 8.53 -6.83 -21.61
C GLY A 93 7.19 -6.88 -20.88
N ALA A 94 7.16 -7.03 -19.55
CA ALA A 94 5.90 -7.04 -18.83
C ALA A 94 5.16 -5.69 -18.96
N ARG A 95 3.83 -5.75 -19.08
CA ARG A 95 2.94 -4.58 -19.24
C ARG A 95 1.82 -4.52 -18.20
N GLN A 96 1.73 -5.53 -17.34
CA GLN A 96 0.83 -5.57 -16.20
C GLN A 96 1.61 -6.05 -14.95
N ILE A 97 1.29 -5.47 -13.79
CA ILE A 97 1.81 -5.90 -12.49
C ILE A 97 0.61 -6.13 -11.58
N GLU A 98 0.53 -7.32 -11.02
CA GLU A 98 -0.36 -7.61 -9.91
C GLU A 98 0.28 -7.12 -8.61
N CYS A 99 -0.43 -6.24 -7.91
CA CYS A 99 0.05 -5.60 -6.70
C CYS A 99 -1.08 -5.37 -5.71
N ALA A 100 -0.72 -5.04 -4.47
CA ALA A 100 -1.66 -4.77 -3.40
C ALA A 100 -1.31 -3.48 -2.67
N ILE A 101 -2.35 -2.78 -2.19
CA ILE A 101 -2.19 -1.64 -1.28
C ILE A 101 -1.48 -2.12 -0.01
N ASN A 102 -0.46 -1.38 0.43
CA ASN A 102 0.38 -1.73 1.57
C ASN A 102 1.17 -3.03 1.40
N GLY A 103 1.19 -3.62 0.19
CA GLY A 103 1.81 -4.92 -0.07
C GLY A 103 1.08 -6.09 0.59
N LEU A 104 -0.21 -5.97 0.90
CA LEU A 104 -0.96 -7.07 1.51
C LEU A 104 -1.00 -8.31 0.61
N GLY A 105 -1.04 -9.49 1.23
CA GLY A 105 -1.08 -10.78 0.54
C GLY A 105 -0.75 -11.92 1.50
N GLU A 106 -0.52 -13.10 0.95
CA GLU A 106 -0.06 -14.24 1.75
C GLU A 106 1.35 -14.00 2.32
N ARG A 107 1.63 -14.55 3.51
CA ARG A 107 2.96 -14.51 4.16
C ARG A 107 3.50 -13.08 4.31
N ALA A 108 4.59 -12.75 3.63
CA ALA A 108 5.19 -11.41 3.63
C ALA A 108 4.50 -10.44 2.64
N GLY A 109 3.51 -10.93 1.90
CA GLY A 109 2.66 -10.14 1.03
C GLY A 109 3.09 -10.15 -0.43
N ASN A 110 2.48 -9.25 -1.19
CA ASN A 110 2.67 -9.09 -2.63
C ASN A 110 3.47 -7.82 -2.92
N THR A 111 3.81 -7.60 -4.19
CA THR A 111 4.28 -6.30 -4.66
C THR A 111 3.41 -5.16 -4.16
N SER A 112 4.04 -4.14 -3.58
CA SER A 112 3.35 -2.98 -3.05
C SER A 112 2.98 -1.99 -4.17
N LEU A 113 1.69 -1.69 -4.29
CA LEU A 113 1.17 -0.79 -5.33
C LEU A 113 1.83 0.58 -5.24
N GLU A 114 1.89 1.16 -4.03
CA GLU A 114 2.43 2.50 -3.83
C GLU A 114 3.92 2.59 -4.19
N GLU A 115 4.69 1.52 -3.97
CA GLU A 115 6.13 1.49 -4.26
C GLU A 115 6.39 1.44 -5.76
N VAL A 116 5.75 0.53 -6.50
CA VAL A 116 5.94 0.41 -7.95
C VAL A 116 5.46 1.68 -8.66
N VAL A 117 4.28 2.19 -8.29
CA VAL A 117 3.71 3.39 -8.91
C VAL A 117 4.61 4.60 -8.68
N MET A 118 5.08 4.81 -7.45
CA MET A 118 5.95 5.94 -7.15
C MET A 118 7.36 5.75 -7.68
N ALA A 119 7.87 4.52 -7.82
CA ALA A 119 9.13 4.26 -8.51
C ALA A 119 9.06 4.68 -9.98
N LEU A 120 8.02 4.25 -10.72
CA LEU A 120 7.81 4.64 -12.12
C LEU A 120 7.63 6.16 -12.27
N LYS A 121 6.82 6.78 -11.40
CA LYS A 121 6.56 8.22 -11.45
C LYS A 121 7.76 9.08 -11.07
N THR A 122 8.51 8.68 -10.04
CA THR A 122 9.66 9.46 -9.55
C THR A 122 10.88 9.28 -10.45
N ARG A 123 11.00 8.12 -11.10
CA ARG A 123 12.10 7.77 -12.01
C ARG A 123 11.64 7.61 -13.46
N GLU A 124 10.79 8.53 -13.90
CA GLU A 124 10.32 8.59 -15.29
C GLU A 124 11.51 8.71 -16.26
N ASP A 125 12.59 9.40 -15.85
CA ASP A 125 13.88 9.50 -16.56
C ASP A 125 14.52 8.15 -16.89
N PHE A 126 14.20 7.11 -16.13
CA PHE A 126 14.88 5.82 -16.19
C PHE A 126 13.98 4.68 -16.66
N PHE A 127 12.72 4.66 -16.24
CA PHE A 127 11.78 3.62 -16.64
C PHE A 127 11.02 3.97 -17.92
N SER A 128 10.72 5.24 -18.18
CA SER A 128 9.92 5.68 -19.34
C SER A 128 8.54 5.01 -19.45
N PHE A 129 7.97 4.54 -18.33
CA PHE A 129 6.63 3.96 -18.24
C PHE A 129 5.78 4.77 -17.26
N SER A 130 4.47 4.80 -17.49
CA SER A 130 3.51 5.49 -16.64
C SER A 130 2.30 4.61 -16.32
N THR A 131 1.53 5.01 -15.33
CA THR A 131 0.26 4.38 -14.97
C THR A 131 -0.85 5.43 -14.94
N SER A 132 -2.10 5.00 -15.02
CA SER A 132 -3.28 5.86 -14.86
C SER A 132 -3.66 6.10 -13.39
N ILE A 133 -2.84 5.62 -12.44
CA ILE A 133 -3.15 5.71 -11.01
C ILE A 133 -3.07 7.15 -10.53
N HIS A 134 -4.15 7.60 -9.88
CA HIS A 134 -4.22 8.90 -9.22
C HIS A 134 -3.37 8.89 -7.94
N THR A 135 -2.08 9.20 -8.06
CA THR A 135 -1.13 9.06 -6.95
C THR A 135 -1.53 9.86 -5.71
N GLN A 136 -2.24 10.98 -5.85
CA GLN A 136 -2.74 11.77 -4.73
C GLN A 136 -3.81 11.06 -3.87
N GLN A 137 -4.26 9.87 -4.25
CA GLN A 137 -5.16 9.03 -3.44
C GLN A 137 -4.41 7.91 -2.69
N ILE A 138 -3.11 7.71 -2.93
CA ILE A 138 -2.33 6.60 -2.37
C ILE A 138 -2.37 6.62 -0.85
N TYR A 139 -2.03 7.76 -0.22
CA TYR A 139 -1.92 7.82 1.25
C TYR A 139 -3.26 7.53 1.95
N ARG A 140 -4.35 8.15 1.45
CA ARG A 140 -5.70 7.91 1.98
C ARG A 140 -6.13 6.46 1.80
N THR A 141 -5.85 5.86 0.64
CA THR A 141 -6.21 4.46 0.36
C THR A 141 -5.42 3.51 1.26
N SER A 142 -4.13 3.77 1.48
CA SER A 142 -3.28 3.04 2.43
C SER A 142 -3.87 3.04 3.85
N ARG A 143 -4.29 4.21 4.35
CA ARG A 143 -4.92 4.36 5.67
C ARG A 143 -6.28 3.67 5.76
N LEU A 144 -7.11 3.79 4.72
CA LEU A 144 -8.39 3.10 4.63
C LEU A 144 -8.21 1.58 4.71
N VAL A 145 -7.30 1.01 3.92
CA VAL A 145 -7.03 -0.44 3.91
C VAL A 145 -6.49 -0.89 5.27
N SER A 146 -5.52 -0.18 5.83
CA SER A 146 -4.94 -0.49 7.15
C SER A 146 -5.99 -0.57 8.25
N ARG A 147 -6.94 0.37 8.25
CA ARG A 147 -8.05 0.41 9.19
C ARG A 147 -9.04 -0.73 8.98
N LEU A 148 -9.42 -1.02 7.73
CA LEU A 148 -10.38 -2.08 7.43
C LEU A 148 -9.83 -3.48 7.72
N THR A 149 -8.52 -3.70 7.56
CA THR A 149 -7.89 -5.01 7.81
C THR A 149 -7.35 -5.16 9.23
N GLY A 150 -7.21 -4.06 9.98
CA GLY A 150 -6.52 -4.04 11.28
C GLY A 150 -5.00 -4.23 11.18
N ILE A 151 -4.43 -4.27 9.97
CA ILE A 151 -2.99 -4.39 9.76
C ILE A 151 -2.40 -2.99 9.65
N PHE A 152 -1.67 -2.57 10.68
CA PHE A 152 -1.07 -1.24 10.75
C PHE A 152 0.11 -1.08 9.78
N VAL A 153 0.20 0.10 9.17
CA VAL A 153 1.34 0.47 8.32
C VAL A 153 2.55 0.77 9.19
N GLN A 154 3.68 0.15 8.87
CA GLN A 154 4.93 0.39 9.60
C GLN A 154 5.36 1.86 9.45
N PRO A 155 5.83 2.53 10.51
CA PRO A 155 6.21 3.96 10.43
C PRO A 155 7.26 4.25 9.35
N ASN A 156 8.16 3.31 9.07
CA ASN A 156 9.22 3.39 8.08
C ASN A 156 8.89 2.67 6.75
N LYS A 157 7.61 2.30 6.51
CA LYS A 157 7.19 1.74 5.21
C LYS A 157 7.50 2.75 4.10
N ALA A 158 8.09 2.27 3.01
CA ALA A 158 8.35 3.10 1.85
C ALA A 158 7.07 3.76 1.34
N ILE A 159 7.18 5.02 0.91
CA ILE A 159 6.12 5.88 0.37
C ILE A 159 5.07 6.30 1.42
N VAL A 160 4.42 5.37 2.11
CA VAL A 160 3.23 5.64 2.94
C VAL A 160 3.46 5.56 4.46
N GLY A 161 4.67 5.27 4.90
CA GLY A 161 5.04 5.32 6.33
C GLY A 161 5.01 6.75 6.87
N GLU A 162 4.67 6.91 8.16
CA GLU A 162 4.67 8.21 8.85
C GLU A 162 6.03 8.92 8.77
N ASN A 163 7.12 8.15 8.76
CA ASN A 163 8.49 8.67 8.70
C ASN A 163 9.02 8.83 7.26
N ALA A 164 8.25 8.50 6.22
CA ALA A 164 8.75 8.48 4.83
C ALA A 164 9.24 9.85 4.32
N PHE A 165 8.76 10.95 4.92
CA PHE A 165 9.12 12.33 4.56
C PHE A 165 9.71 13.12 5.75
N ARG A 166 10.03 12.46 6.86
CA ARG A 166 10.51 13.12 8.08
C ARG A 166 12.04 13.18 8.08
N HIS A 167 12.58 14.33 8.50
CA HIS A 167 14.02 14.59 8.56
C HIS A 167 14.42 14.89 10.01
N GLU A 168 15.19 13.98 10.63
CA GLU A 168 15.55 14.08 12.04
C GLU A 168 16.85 14.88 12.27
N SER A 169 17.86 14.69 11.43
CA SER A 169 19.17 15.30 11.65
C SER A 169 19.15 16.81 11.32
N GLY A 170 19.83 17.62 12.14
CA GLY A 170 19.86 19.08 11.94
C GLY A 170 20.44 19.52 10.59
N ILE A 171 21.37 18.73 10.03
CA ILE A 171 21.93 18.97 8.68
C ILE A 171 20.87 18.68 7.60
N HIS A 172 20.07 17.62 7.76
CA HIS A 172 19.01 17.30 6.80
C HIS A 172 17.89 18.35 6.86
N GLN A 173 17.52 18.81 8.06
CA GLN A 173 16.52 19.86 8.25
C GLN A 173 16.97 21.18 7.59
N ASP A 174 18.19 21.63 7.86
CA ASP A 174 18.75 22.83 7.23
C ASP A 174 18.82 22.69 5.70
N GLY A 175 19.21 21.51 5.20
CA GLY A 175 19.23 21.22 3.76
C GLY A 175 17.84 21.27 3.11
N VAL A 176 16.82 20.68 3.75
CA VAL A 176 15.44 20.71 3.26
C VAL A 176 14.87 22.12 3.28
N LEU A 177 15.13 22.90 4.33
CA LEU A 177 14.70 24.30 4.43
C LEU A 177 15.30 25.18 3.34
N LYS A 178 16.55 24.93 2.95
CA LYS A 178 17.21 25.65 1.85
C LYS A 178 16.72 25.18 0.49
N LYS A 179 16.59 23.87 0.29
CA LYS A 179 16.13 23.24 -0.95
C LYS A 179 15.68 21.81 -0.67
N ALA A 180 14.37 21.60 -0.58
CA ALA A 180 13.74 20.31 -0.29
C ALA A 180 14.27 19.15 -1.17
N ALA A 181 14.44 19.40 -2.47
CA ALA A 181 14.97 18.42 -3.44
C ALA A 181 16.39 17.89 -3.14
N THR A 182 17.08 18.44 -2.14
CA THR A 182 18.39 17.92 -1.68
C THR A 182 18.23 16.57 -0.98
N PHE A 183 17.14 16.36 -0.25
CA PHE A 183 16.88 15.12 0.51
C PHE A 183 15.52 14.48 0.19
N GLU A 184 14.62 15.20 -0.47
CA GLU A 184 13.32 14.68 -0.89
C GLU A 184 13.33 14.31 -2.38
N ILE A 185 13.25 13.01 -2.68
CA ILE A 185 13.11 12.50 -4.05
C ILE A 185 11.70 12.73 -4.63
N MET A 186 10.71 12.97 -3.76
CA MET A 186 9.33 13.28 -4.12
C MET A 186 8.69 14.08 -2.97
N SER A 187 7.63 14.85 -3.23
CA SER A 187 6.94 15.61 -2.19
C SER A 187 5.87 14.77 -1.48
N PRO A 188 5.52 15.04 -0.20
CA PRO A 188 4.38 14.41 0.47
C PRO A 188 3.07 14.58 -0.31
N SER A 189 2.87 15.76 -0.89
CA SER A 189 1.68 16.07 -1.70
C SER A 189 1.54 15.20 -2.94
N SER A 190 2.63 14.63 -3.46
CA SER A 190 2.61 13.76 -4.64
C SER A 190 1.81 12.47 -4.41
N ILE A 191 1.69 12.02 -3.15
CA ILE A 191 0.92 10.85 -2.73
C ILE A 191 -0.37 11.20 -1.99
N GLY A 192 -0.70 12.50 -1.92
CA GLY A 192 -1.84 13.01 -1.17
C GLY A 192 -1.62 13.09 0.33
N MET A 193 -0.38 12.90 0.79
CA MET A 193 -0.02 13.20 2.17
C MET A 193 0.04 14.72 2.31
N LYS A 194 -0.85 15.26 3.14
CA LYS A 194 -0.75 16.66 3.55
C LYS A 194 0.39 16.74 4.56
N GLY A 195 1.30 17.70 4.40
CA GLY A 195 2.44 17.91 5.30
C GLY A 195 1.99 18.07 6.75
N GLU A 196 2.94 18.10 7.70
CA GLU A 196 2.69 18.20 9.15
C GLU A 196 1.52 19.13 9.44
N GLY A 197 0.33 18.55 9.58
CA GLY A 197 -0.88 19.30 9.75
C GLY A 197 -0.88 19.99 11.11
N LEU A 198 -1.94 20.72 11.39
CA LEU A 198 -2.20 21.20 12.74
C LEU A 198 -2.17 20.00 13.71
N VAL A 199 -1.12 19.89 14.52
CA VAL A 199 -1.04 18.88 15.58
C VAL A 199 -2.21 19.13 16.52
N LEU A 200 -3.15 18.20 16.55
CA LEU A 200 -4.29 18.30 17.43
C LEU A 200 -3.90 17.81 18.83
N GLY A 201 -4.27 18.60 19.83
CA GLY A 201 -4.06 18.29 21.22
C GLY A 201 -5.09 18.97 22.10
N LYS A 202 -4.89 18.92 23.41
CA LYS A 202 -5.84 19.46 24.41
C LYS A 202 -6.29 20.90 24.13
N LEU A 203 -5.40 21.72 23.59
CA LEU A 203 -5.65 23.14 23.31
C LEU A 203 -6.34 23.40 21.96
N SER A 204 -6.47 22.39 21.11
CA SER A 204 -7.06 22.55 19.79
C SER A 204 -8.56 22.81 19.89
N GLY A 205 -9.02 23.85 19.20
CA GLY A 205 -10.43 24.23 19.13
C GLY A 205 -11.20 23.50 18.02
N ARG A 206 -12.52 23.64 18.04
CA ARG A 206 -13.44 22.97 17.10
C ARG A 206 -13.12 23.25 15.63
N HIS A 207 -12.69 24.46 15.31
CA HIS A 207 -12.36 24.83 13.94
C HIS A 207 -11.16 24.03 13.41
N ALA A 208 -10.08 23.91 14.19
CA ALA A 208 -8.92 23.10 13.84
C ALA A 208 -9.28 21.61 13.68
N PHE A 209 -10.13 21.09 14.57
CA PHE A 209 -10.65 19.73 14.48
C PHE A 209 -11.48 19.50 13.20
N LYS A 210 -12.40 20.41 12.88
CA LYS A 210 -13.24 20.34 11.66
C LYS A 210 -12.39 20.36 10.38
N GLU A 211 -11.42 21.27 10.30
CA GLU A 211 -10.51 21.35 9.16
C GLU A 211 -9.68 20.06 9.02
N ARG A 212 -9.16 19.51 10.12
CA ARG A 212 -8.40 18.26 10.07
C ARG A 212 -9.26 17.07 9.62
N LEU A 213 -10.50 16.95 10.11
CA LEU A 213 -11.42 15.91 9.64
C LEU A 213 -11.75 16.05 8.15
N LYS A 214 -11.97 17.27 7.68
CA LYS A 214 -12.16 17.55 6.26
C LYS A 214 -10.92 17.21 5.45
N GLU A 215 -9.73 17.44 5.99
CA GLU A 215 -8.48 17.06 5.37
C GLU A 215 -8.33 15.54 5.21
N LEU A 216 -8.80 14.78 6.20
CA LEU A 216 -8.89 13.32 6.20
C LEU A 216 -10.04 12.77 5.32
N GLY A 217 -10.84 13.67 4.73
CA GLY A 217 -11.92 13.33 3.80
C GLY A 217 -13.27 13.09 4.46
N PHE A 218 -13.44 13.47 5.73
CA PHE A 218 -14.72 13.41 6.44
C PHE A 218 -15.45 14.75 6.33
N LEU A 219 -16.66 14.71 5.78
CA LEU A 219 -17.57 15.85 5.72
C LEU A 219 -18.72 15.60 6.69
N LEU A 220 -18.56 16.08 7.92
CA LEU A 220 -19.55 15.90 8.98
C LEU A 220 -20.57 17.03 9.01
N LYS A 221 -21.84 16.69 9.29
CA LYS A 221 -22.88 17.65 9.65
C LYS A 221 -22.61 18.23 11.03
N ASP A 222 -23.21 19.38 11.35
CA ASP A 222 -22.89 20.08 12.61
C ASP A 222 -23.17 19.26 13.87
N LYS A 223 -24.21 18.40 13.86
CA LYS A 223 -24.51 17.46 14.96
C LYS A 223 -23.45 16.37 15.12
N GLU A 224 -23.04 15.75 14.02
CA GLU A 224 -22.00 14.70 14.00
C GLU A 224 -20.66 15.28 14.43
N LEU A 225 -20.35 16.50 13.98
CA LEU A 225 -19.16 17.23 14.38
C LEU A 225 -19.14 17.57 15.87
N GLU A 226 -20.29 17.89 16.48
CA GLU A 226 -20.40 18.12 17.92
C GLU A 226 -20.04 16.87 18.72
N LEU A 227 -20.63 15.73 18.35
CA LEU A 227 -20.39 14.45 19.00
C LEU A 227 -18.93 14.02 18.89
N ALA A 228 -18.37 14.09 17.67
CA ALA A 228 -16.97 13.78 17.42
C ALA A 228 -16.03 14.75 18.17
N PHE A 229 -16.37 16.04 18.25
CA PHE A 229 -15.55 17.01 18.97
C PHE A 229 -15.55 16.77 20.49
N GLY A 230 -16.67 16.36 21.07
CA GLY A 230 -16.75 15.95 22.47
C GLY A 230 -15.81 14.78 22.79
N ALA A 231 -15.89 13.71 22.00
CA ALA A 231 -15.02 12.54 22.13
C ALA A 231 -13.53 12.89 21.92
N PHE A 232 -13.23 13.78 20.98
CA PHE A 232 -11.88 14.32 20.79
C PHE A 232 -11.34 15.02 22.04
N LYS A 233 -12.14 15.84 22.73
CA LYS A 233 -11.70 16.52 23.96
C LYS A 233 -11.40 15.55 25.08
N GLU A 234 -12.24 14.53 25.25
CA GLU A 234 -12.01 13.47 26.24
C GLU A 234 -10.72 12.69 25.97
N LEU A 235 -10.44 12.39 24.70
CA LEU A 235 -9.22 11.70 24.31
C LEU A 235 -7.99 12.60 24.48
N ALA A 236 -8.07 13.87 24.08
CA ALA A 236 -6.98 14.85 24.17
C ALA A 236 -6.60 15.21 25.61
N ASP A 237 -7.50 14.99 26.58
CA ASP A 237 -7.18 15.11 28.00
C ASP A 237 -6.35 13.92 28.53
N LYS A 238 -6.45 12.75 27.89
CA LYS A 238 -5.75 11.51 28.29
C LYS A 238 -4.48 11.25 27.46
N LYS A 239 -4.44 11.72 26.22
CA LYS A 239 -3.38 11.46 25.24
C LYS A 239 -2.74 12.77 24.79
N LYS A 240 -1.42 12.89 24.99
CA LYS A 240 -0.66 14.12 24.73
C LYS A 240 -0.68 14.53 23.25
N ASN A 241 -0.52 13.56 22.35
CA ASN A 241 -0.55 13.77 20.91
C ASN A 241 -1.74 13.00 20.34
N ILE A 242 -2.65 13.70 19.66
CA ILE A 242 -3.74 13.08 18.91
C ILE A 242 -3.29 12.90 17.47
N TYR A 243 -3.31 11.66 17.00
CA TYR A 243 -2.92 11.26 15.66
C TYR A 243 -4.15 11.17 14.76
N ASP A 244 -3.96 11.16 13.44
CA ASP A 244 -5.07 11.09 12.49
C ASP A 244 -5.91 9.83 12.69
N GLU A 245 -5.29 8.72 13.08
CA GLU A 245 -5.94 7.46 13.38
C GLU A 245 -6.95 7.60 14.54
N ASP A 246 -6.63 8.42 15.54
CA ASP A 246 -7.55 8.70 16.65
C ASP A 246 -8.79 9.48 16.17
N LEU A 247 -8.58 10.45 15.27
CA LEU A 247 -9.66 11.27 14.72
C LEU A 247 -10.59 10.44 13.84
N VAL A 248 -10.00 9.57 13.02
CA VAL A 248 -10.73 8.60 12.21
C VAL A 248 -11.57 7.69 13.10
N PHE A 249 -10.97 7.13 14.16
CA PHE A 249 -11.66 6.26 15.11
C PHE A 249 -12.84 6.98 15.79
N ILE A 250 -12.63 8.21 16.26
CA ILE A 250 -13.71 9.02 16.87
C ILE A 250 -14.88 9.22 15.90
N VAL A 251 -14.58 9.48 14.63
CA VAL A 251 -15.62 9.66 13.62
C VAL A 251 -16.39 8.37 13.39
N GLU A 252 -15.71 7.24 13.29
CA GLU A 252 -16.38 5.94 13.08
C GLU A 252 -17.20 5.51 14.30
N ASP A 253 -16.65 5.59 15.50
CA ASP A 253 -17.33 5.20 16.74
C ASP A 253 -18.59 6.03 16.99
N LYS A 254 -18.55 7.34 16.70
CA LYS A 254 -19.66 8.25 17.02
C LYS A 254 -20.66 8.45 15.89
N ILE A 255 -20.33 8.08 14.66
CA ILE A 255 -21.14 8.40 13.47
C ILE A 255 -21.50 7.15 12.66
N SER A 256 -20.74 6.06 12.77
CA SER A 256 -21.10 4.81 12.11
C SER A 256 -22.22 4.11 12.89
N GLU A 257 -23.40 4.00 12.28
CA GLU A 257 -24.52 3.20 12.80
C GLU A 257 -24.29 1.70 12.53
N ILE A 258 -23.19 1.15 13.03
CA ILE A 258 -23.08 -0.32 13.10
C ILE A 258 -23.89 -0.71 14.34
N PRO A 259 -24.94 -1.55 14.21
CA PRO A 259 -25.70 -1.99 15.37
C PRO A 259 -24.74 -2.62 16.37
N GLU A 260 -24.73 -2.11 17.60
CA GLU A 260 -23.94 -2.71 18.67
C GLU A 260 -24.54 -4.09 18.98
N VAL A 261 -23.95 -5.15 18.43
CA VAL A 261 -24.42 -6.53 18.63
C VAL A 261 -23.89 -7.09 19.96
N TYR A 262 -22.73 -6.61 20.41
CA TYR A 262 -22.06 -7.06 21.63
C TYR A 262 -21.47 -5.86 22.38
N THR A 263 -21.65 -5.84 23.69
CA THR A 263 -21.07 -4.84 24.60
C THR A 263 -20.13 -5.54 25.58
N LEU A 264 -18.92 -5.00 25.77
CA LEU A 264 -17.98 -5.49 26.77
C LEU A 264 -18.43 -5.02 28.16
N ASP A 265 -18.97 -5.93 28.97
CA ASP A 265 -19.48 -5.62 30.31
C ASP A 265 -18.34 -5.34 31.31
N TYR A 266 -17.31 -6.18 31.31
CA TYR A 266 -16.20 -6.07 32.24
C TYR A 266 -14.91 -6.60 31.65
N ILE A 267 -13.83 -5.84 31.81
CA ILE A 267 -12.46 -6.30 31.59
C ILE A 267 -11.60 -5.97 32.80
N HIS A 268 -10.89 -6.97 33.30
CA HIS A 268 -9.96 -6.84 34.41
C HIS A 268 -8.59 -7.35 34.00
N THR A 269 -7.59 -6.48 34.13
CA THR A 269 -6.21 -6.81 33.83
C THR A 269 -5.36 -6.56 35.06
N VAL A 270 -4.65 -7.60 35.50
CA VAL A 270 -3.67 -7.54 36.60
C VAL A 270 -2.29 -7.73 36.01
N THR A 271 -1.41 -6.72 36.11
CA THR A 271 -0.06 -6.79 35.55
C THR A 271 0.98 -6.26 36.54
N GLY A 272 2.09 -6.99 36.72
CA GLY A 272 3.20 -6.58 37.58
C GLY A 272 4.18 -7.71 37.87
N ASN A 273 5.41 -7.37 38.26
CA ASN A 273 6.52 -8.32 38.46
C ASN A 273 6.52 -9.02 39.84
N LYS A 274 5.53 -8.74 40.68
CA LYS A 274 5.36 -9.33 42.03
C LYS A 274 3.92 -9.73 42.34
N ILE A 275 3.03 -9.75 41.35
CA ILE A 275 1.62 -10.00 41.61
C ILE A 275 1.37 -11.51 41.63
N LEU A 276 0.72 -11.97 42.70
CA LEU A 276 0.21 -13.33 42.82
C LEU A 276 -1.09 -13.43 42.01
N SER A 277 -1.10 -14.39 41.07
CA SER A 277 -2.26 -14.69 40.23
C SER A 277 -3.52 -14.89 41.08
N THR A 278 -4.60 -14.24 40.70
CA THR A 278 -5.94 -14.60 41.19
C THR A 278 -6.66 -15.24 40.01
N ALA A 279 -7.19 -16.43 40.27
CA ALA A 279 -7.76 -17.35 39.28
C ALA A 279 -8.76 -16.67 38.33
#